data_AF-A0A4S2KNK5-F1
#
_entry.id   AF-A0A4S2KNK5-F1
#
_cell.length_a   1.000
_cell.length_b   1.000
_cell.length_c   1.000
_cell.angle_alpha   90.00
_cell.angle_beta   90.00
_cell.angle_gamma   90.00
#
_symmetry.space_group_name_H-M   'P 1'
#
loop_
_entity.id
_entity.type
_entity.pdbx_description
1 polymer ?
#
loop_
_entity_poly.entity_id
_entity_poly.type
_entity_poly.pdbx_seq_one_letter_code
_entity_poly.pdbx_strand_id
1 'polypeptide(L)'
;MDVYERRRNDWEDFDVSREELRNITDCLKKEEFRKLLIEYAEEVTDPDNRKIYEKEITQLEKERGVDVTFVNPEPGYVIKTSVDGDRKCFLNISKNEVVARPTSQPSYEQGHRGLQWSIPYTLIPPRYDLDKKNVRCVVYDVVFHPDTIYLASKNARFREIVNDTAMDGVESNFKVYLSVRTTTLLPFRPRRVWKREKYRDSLELEVSQAWSKSLR
;
A
#
# COMPACT_ATOMS: atom_id res chain seq x y z
N MET A 1 5.55 18.64 6.39
CA MET A 1 4.86 17.75 7.33
C MET A 1 4.00 16.82 6.49
N ASP A 2 4.45 15.60 6.33
CA ASP A 2 3.70 14.63 5.53
C ASP A 2 2.50 14.13 6.35
N VAL A 3 1.41 13.80 5.69
CA VAL A 3 0.09 13.44 6.27
C VAL A 3 0.17 12.41 7.41
N TYR A 4 1.24 11.60 7.43
CA TYR A 4 1.50 10.56 8.40
C TYR A 4 2.25 11.01 9.66
N GLU A 5 3.00 12.13 9.64
CA GLU A 5 3.52 12.73 10.88
C GLU A 5 2.39 13.29 11.73
N ARG A 6 1.37 13.87 11.07
CA ARG A 6 0.16 14.38 11.74
C ARG A 6 -0.59 13.25 12.47
N ARG A 7 -0.84 12.14 11.77
CA ARG A 7 -1.54 10.97 12.32
C ARG A 7 -0.75 10.27 13.43
N ARG A 8 0.59 10.41 13.47
CA ARG A 8 1.45 9.83 14.52
C ARG A 8 1.29 10.62 15.84
N ASN A 9 1.24 11.95 15.75
CA ASN A 9 0.98 12.80 16.90
C ASN A 9 -0.44 12.56 17.44
N ASP A 10 -1.44 12.37 16.57
CA ASP A 10 -2.83 12.15 17.00
C ASP A 10 -3.02 10.93 17.93
N TRP A 11 -2.24 9.86 17.78
CA TRP A 11 -2.29 8.69 18.67
C TRP A 11 -1.43 8.83 19.93
N GLU A 12 -0.31 9.57 19.83
CA GLU A 12 0.53 9.87 20.99
C GLU A 12 -0.15 10.91 21.92
N ASP A 13 -1.02 11.74 21.36
CA ASP A 13 -1.85 12.75 22.04
C ASP A 13 -3.28 12.26 22.38
N PHE A 14 -3.61 10.98 22.11
CA PHE A 14 -4.92 10.41 22.40
C PHE A 14 -5.09 10.14 23.90
N ASP A 15 -5.42 11.18 24.66
CA ASP A 15 -5.68 11.11 26.10
C ASP A 15 -7.16 10.79 26.37
N VAL A 16 -7.46 9.51 26.63
CA VAL A 16 -8.81 9.09 27.01
C VAL A 16 -9.00 9.29 28.50
N SER A 17 -9.93 10.16 28.87
CA SER A 17 -10.23 10.39 30.27
C SER A 17 -10.81 9.12 30.93
N ARG A 18 -10.60 8.98 32.24
CA ARG A 18 -11.17 7.86 33.01
C ARG A 18 -12.70 7.83 32.95
N GLU A 19 -13.33 8.98 32.75
CA GLU A 19 -14.78 9.11 32.64
C GLU A 19 -15.28 8.59 31.29
N GLU A 20 -14.63 8.95 30.18
CA GLU A 20 -14.96 8.43 28.84
C GLU A 20 -14.79 6.92 28.78
N LEU A 21 -13.71 6.39 29.36
CA LEU A 21 -13.49 4.94 29.48
C LEU A 21 -14.61 4.24 30.25
N ARG A 22 -15.08 4.83 31.35
CA ARG A 22 -16.22 4.30 32.12
C ARG A 22 -17.50 4.35 31.29
N ASN A 23 -17.78 5.47 30.64
CA ASN A 23 -18.97 5.65 29.82
C ASN A 23 -19.02 4.65 28.65
N ILE A 24 -17.90 4.45 27.95
CA ILE A 24 -17.79 3.43 26.88
C ILE A 24 -18.02 2.03 27.48
N THR A 25 -17.40 1.72 28.61
CA THR A 25 -17.56 0.43 29.29
C THR A 25 -19.00 0.17 29.69
N ASP A 26 -19.71 1.18 30.19
CA ASP A 26 -21.10 1.07 30.61
C ASP A 26 -22.06 0.99 29.43
N CYS A 27 -21.79 1.70 28.32
CA CYS A 27 -22.54 1.54 27.07
C CYS A 27 -22.37 0.12 26.50
N LEU A 28 -21.14 -0.41 26.51
CA LEU A 28 -20.86 -1.79 26.11
C LEU A 28 -21.45 -2.84 27.05
N LYS A 29 -22.01 -2.50 28.22
CA LYS A 29 -22.79 -3.45 29.04
C LYS A 29 -24.24 -3.57 28.58
N LYS A 30 -24.77 -2.55 27.89
CA LYS A 30 -26.16 -2.52 27.43
C LYS A 30 -26.30 -3.39 26.18
N GLU A 31 -27.24 -4.34 26.23
CA GLU A 31 -27.47 -5.28 25.12
C GLU A 31 -27.97 -4.58 23.86
N GLU A 32 -28.84 -3.58 24.00
CA GLU A 32 -29.33 -2.75 22.88
C GLU A 32 -28.19 -2.04 22.14
N PHE A 33 -27.23 -1.48 22.88
CA PHE A 33 -26.07 -0.82 22.29
C PHE A 33 -25.16 -1.81 21.56
N ARG A 34 -24.92 -2.99 22.14
CA ARG A 34 -24.14 -4.05 21.46
C ARG A 34 -24.83 -4.48 20.17
N LYS A 35 -26.14 -4.67 20.22
CA LYS A 35 -26.92 -5.09 19.05
C LYS A 35 -26.83 -4.06 17.93
N LEU A 36 -27.03 -2.77 18.25
CA LEU A 36 -26.87 -1.68 17.29
C LEU A 36 -25.44 -1.60 16.74
N LEU A 37 -24.43 -1.77 17.60
CA LEU A 37 -23.03 -1.77 17.20
C LEU A 37 -22.70 -2.94 16.25
N ILE A 38 -23.28 -4.12 16.51
CA ILE A 38 -23.13 -5.30 15.66
C ILE A 38 -23.84 -5.09 14.32
N GLU A 39 -25.09 -4.63 14.34
CA GLU A 39 -25.86 -4.32 13.11
C GLU A 39 -25.12 -3.31 12.24
N TYR A 40 -24.58 -2.24 12.84
CA TYR A 40 -23.74 -1.28 12.13
C TYR A 40 -22.47 -1.92 11.57
N ALA A 41 -21.77 -2.74 12.35
CA ALA A 41 -20.57 -3.42 11.90
C ALA A 41 -20.85 -4.37 10.73
N GLU A 42 -21.97 -5.10 10.79
CA GLU A 42 -22.45 -5.97 9.71
C GLU A 42 -22.80 -5.15 8.46
N GLU A 43 -23.53 -4.04 8.60
CA GLU A 43 -23.89 -3.16 7.50
C GLU A 43 -22.66 -2.58 6.79
N VAL A 44 -21.65 -2.15 7.54
CA VAL A 44 -20.41 -1.58 7.01
C VAL A 44 -19.51 -2.63 6.37
N THR A 45 -19.56 -3.87 6.87
CA THR A 45 -18.74 -4.98 6.36
C THR A 45 -19.40 -5.75 5.22
N ASP A 46 -20.69 -5.51 4.97
CA ASP A 46 -21.44 -6.11 3.87
C ASP A 46 -20.81 -5.70 2.51
N PRO A 47 -20.44 -6.68 1.66
CA PRO A 47 -19.79 -6.41 0.38
C PRO A 47 -20.68 -5.66 -0.62
N ASP A 48 -22.01 -5.77 -0.53
CA ASP A 48 -22.93 -5.07 -1.44
C ASP A 48 -23.15 -3.63 -1.02
N ASN A 49 -23.27 -3.35 0.28
CA ASN A 49 -23.27 -1.99 0.81
C ASN A 49 -21.96 -1.28 0.48
N ARG A 50 -20.83 -1.97 0.65
CA ARG A 50 -19.52 -1.41 0.32
C ARG A 50 -19.41 -0.98 -1.15
N LYS A 51 -19.96 -1.76 -2.10
CA LYS A 51 -19.99 -1.38 -3.52
C LYS A 51 -20.83 -0.13 -3.77
N ILE A 52 -21.96 0.01 -3.06
CA ILE A 52 -22.82 1.20 -3.15
C ILE A 52 -22.05 2.42 -2.64
N TYR A 53 -21.47 2.32 -1.44
CA TYR A 53 -20.63 3.38 -0.88
C TYR A 53 -19.46 3.76 -1.80
N GLU A 54 -18.76 2.77 -2.38
CA GLU A 54 -17.65 3.03 -3.31
C GLU A 54 -18.15 3.77 -4.57
N LYS A 55 -19.31 3.42 -5.12
CA LYS A 55 -19.92 4.12 -6.26
C LYS A 55 -20.31 5.55 -5.91
N GLU A 56 -20.93 5.77 -4.75
CA GLU A 56 -21.34 7.09 -4.29
C GLU A 56 -20.15 8.03 -4.07
N ILE A 57 -19.10 7.54 -3.42
CA ILE A 57 -17.86 8.31 -3.24
C ILE A 57 -17.21 8.63 -4.59
N THR A 58 -17.13 7.65 -5.49
CA THR A 58 -16.58 7.87 -6.84
C THR A 58 -17.35 8.97 -7.58
N GLN A 59 -18.68 8.97 -7.47
CA GLN A 59 -19.54 9.98 -8.10
C GLN A 59 -19.34 11.37 -7.48
N LEU A 60 -19.29 11.47 -6.14
CA LEU A 60 -19.08 12.73 -5.42
C LEU A 60 -17.70 13.35 -5.72
N GLU A 61 -16.65 12.55 -5.77
CA GLU A 61 -15.31 13.02 -6.09
C GLU A 61 -15.19 13.39 -7.57
N LYS A 62 -15.87 12.66 -8.47
CA LYS A 62 -15.97 13.03 -9.88
C LYS A 62 -16.68 14.36 -10.09
N GLU A 63 -17.72 14.65 -9.31
CA GLU A 63 -18.41 15.96 -9.31
C GLU A 63 -17.49 17.10 -8.81
N ARG A 64 -16.50 16.78 -7.97
CA ARG A 64 -15.42 17.69 -7.56
C ARG A 64 -14.25 17.75 -8.56
N GLY A 65 -14.34 16.99 -9.66
CA GLY A 65 -13.31 16.95 -10.71
C GLY A 65 -12.15 16.00 -10.43
N VAL A 66 -12.27 15.11 -9.45
CA VAL A 66 -11.25 14.11 -9.08
C VAL A 66 -11.70 12.72 -9.51
N ASP A 67 -10.94 12.05 -10.37
CA ASP A 67 -11.22 10.66 -10.76
C ASP A 67 -10.58 9.70 -9.73
N VAL A 68 -11.42 9.06 -8.92
CA VAL A 68 -10.99 8.14 -7.86
C VAL A 68 -11.25 6.71 -8.29
N THR A 69 -10.16 5.94 -8.45
CA THR A 69 -10.26 4.49 -8.65
C THR A 69 -9.90 3.77 -7.36
N PHE A 70 -10.85 3.03 -6.81
CA PHE A 70 -10.57 2.15 -5.66
C PHE A 70 -9.76 0.94 -6.11
N VAL A 71 -8.55 0.83 -5.59
CA VAL A 71 -7.63 -0.27 -5.91
C VAL A 71 -7.59 -1.25 -4.76
N ASN A 72 -7.87 -2.52 -5.05
CA ASN A 72 -7.65 -3.63 -4.12
C ASN A 72 -6.54 -4.54 -4.68
N PRO A 73 -5.26 -4.31 -4.32
CA PRO A 73 -4.16 -5.09 -4.85
C PRO A 73 -4.18 -6.54 -4.35
N GLU A 74 -3.96 -7.47 -5.26
CA GLU A 74 -3.71 -8.86 -4.90
C GLU A 74 -2.24 -9.06 -4.48
N PRO A 75 -1.96 -9.88 -3.46
CA PRO A 75 -0.61 -10.09 -3.00
C PRO A 75 0.25 -10.90 -3.97
N GLY A 76 1.53 -10.52 -4.11
CA GLY A 76 2.56 -11.27 -4.84
C GLY A 76 3.61 -11.85 -3.90
N TYR A 77 4.60 -11.04 -3.51
CA TYR A 77 5.68 -11.43 -2.60
C TYR A 77 6.19 -10.22 -1.81
N VAL A 78 7.10 -10.44 -0.86
CA VAL A 78 7.61 -9.37 0.00
C VAL A 78 9.12 -9.28 -0.08
N ILE A 79 9.66 -8.08 -0.26
CA ILE A 79 11.07 -7.79 -0.11
C ILE A 79 11.29 -7.27 1.31
N LYS A 80 12.13 -7.94 2.08
CA LYS A 80 12.57 -7.46 3.39
C LYS A 80 13.95 -6.82 3.23
N THR A 81 14.10 -5.59 3.72
CA THR A 81 15.39 -4.89 3.75
C THR A 81 15.48 -3.99 5.00
N SER A 82 16.51 -3.15 5.10
CA SER A 82 16.64 -2.08 6.09
C SER A 82 16.62 -0.72 5.41
N VAL A 83 15.99 0.25 6.07
CA VAL A 83 15.94 1.66 5.67
C VAL A 83 16.87 2.48 6.57
N ASP A 84 17.69 3.33 5.95
CA ASP A 84 18.67 4.21 6.60
C ASP A 84 19.61 3.47 7.57
N GLY A 85 19.97 2.22 7.25
CA GLY A 85 20.89 1.40 8.04
C GLY A 85 20.28 0.67 9.24
N ASP A 86 19.32 1.30 9.93
CA ASP A 86 18.93 0.83 11.28
C ASP A 86 17.50 0.28 11.39
N ARG A 87 16.58 0.75 10.54
CA ARG A 87 15.16 0.39 10.67
C ARG A 87 14.79 -0.72 9.71
N LYS A 88 14.05 -1.71 10.19
CA LYS A 88 13.56 -2.79 9.33
C LYS A 88 12.46 -2.25 8.41
N CYS A 89 12.50 -2.62 7.13
CA CYS A 89 11.41 -2.32 6.21
C CYS A 89 10.99 -3.53 5.38
N PHE A 90 9.76 -3.45 4.89
CA PHE A 90 9.12 -4.45 4.05
C PHE A 90 8.51 -3.76 2.83
N LEU A 91 8.83 -4.22 1.64
CA LEU A 91 8.16 -3.79 0.42
C LEU A 91 7.22 -4.93 -0.01
N ASN A 92 5.92 -4.69 0.05
CA ASN A 92 4.92 -5.62 -0.45
C ASN A 92 4.77 -5.43 -1.96
N ILE A 93 5.19 -6.44 -2.72
CA ILE A 93 5.02 -6.48 -4.17
C ILE A 93 3.66 -7.09 -4.48
N SER A 94 2.75 -6.25 -4.96
CA SER A 94 1.34 -6.60 -5.21
C SER A 94 0.97 -6.37 -6.68
N LYS A 95 -0.19 -6.86 -7.10
CA LYS A 95 -0.69 -6.73 -8.47
C LYS A 95 -2.11 -6.19 -8.54
N ASN A 96 -2.37 -5.34 -9.53
CA ASN A 96 -3.71 -4.88 -9.87
C ASN A 96 -3.77 -4.46 -11.35
N GLU A 97 -4.89 -4.73 -12.03
CA GLU A 97 -5.08 -4.43 -13.46
C GLU A 97 -5.14 -2.93 -13.78
N VAL A 98 -5.36 -2.07 -12.78
CA VAL A 98 -5.33 -0.61 -12.96
C VAL A 98 -3.97 -0.09 -13.40
N VAL A 99 -2.89 -0.82 -13.08
CA VAL A 99 -1.52 -0.43 -13.44
C VAL A 99 -1.24 -0.85 -14.88
N ALA A 100 -0.62 0.01 -15.68
CA ALA A 100 -0.31 -0.32 -17.07
C ALA A 100 0.59 -1.56 -17.22
N ARG A 101 0.39 -2.32 -18.30
CA ARG A 101 1.16 -3.52 -18.63
C ARG A 101 2.64 -3.23 -18.86
N PRO A 102 3.55 -4.16 -18.53
CA PRO A 102 4.96 -4.01 -18.86
C PRO A 102 5.14 -4.08 -20.39
N THR A 103 6.01 -3.24 -20.93
CA THR A 103 6.37 -3.27 -22.36
C THR A 103 7.86 -3.48 -22.52
N SER A 104 8.26 -4.08 -23.65
CA SER A 104 9.68 -4.24 -23.99
C SER A 104 9.94 -3.78 -25.41
N GLN A 105 11.12 -3.21 -25.61
CA GLN A 105 11.63 -2.83 -26.92
C GLN A 105 13.02 -3.47 -27.11
N PRO A 106 13.36 -3.94 -28.32
CA PRO A 106 14.72 -4.38 -28.61
C PRO A 106 15.71 -3.24 -28.37
N SER A 107 16.78 -3.52 -27.64
CA SER A 107 17.86 -2.57 -27.41
C SER A 107 19.19 -3.12 -27.92
N TYR A 108 20.04 -2.22 -28.41
CA TYR A 108 21.40 -2.51 -28.84
C TYR A 108 22.33 -1.54 -28.11
N GLU A 109 22.85 -1.96 -26.97
CA GLU A 109 23.78 -1.16 -26.17
C GLU A 109 25.15 -1.81 -26.19
N GLN A 110 26.19 -1.01 -26.48
CA GLN A 110 27.60 -1.42 -26.44
C GLN A 110 27.89 -2.74 -27.20
N GLY A 111 27.21 -2.97 -28.33
CA GLY A 111 27.39 -4.17 -29.16
C GLY A 111 26.65 -5.43 -28.67
N HIS A 112 25.92 -5.35 -27.55
CA HIS A 112 25.10 -6.44 -27.05
C HIS A 112 23.61 -6.22 -27.38
N ARG A 113 22.97 -7.27 -27.90
CA ARG A 113 21.52 -7.28 -28.14
C ARG A 113 20.80 -7.59 -26.84
N GLY A 114 19.90 -6.72 -26.43
CA GLY A 114 19.10 -6.81 -25.22
C GLY A 114 17.63 -6.47 -25.43
N LEU A 115 16.90 -6.42 -24.32
CA LEU A 115 15.54 -5.89 -24.24
C LEU A 115 15.55 -4.77 -23.22
N GLN A 116 15.08 -3.59 -23.62
CA GLN A 116 14.77 -2.50 -22.71
C GLN A 116 13.34 -2.67 -22.23
N TRP A 117 13.16 -2.72 -20.91
CA TRP A 117 11.85 -2.89 -20.28
C TRP A 117 11.33 -1.57 -19.74
N SER A 118 10.05 -1.30 -19.97
CA SER A 118 9.28 -0.29 -19.24
C SER A 118 8.31 -1.02 -18.32
N ILE A 119 8.45 -0.80 -17.01
CA ILE A 119 7.70 -1.49 -15.96
C ILE A 119 6.92 -0.46 -15.14
N PRO A 120 5.66 -0.16 -15.50
CA PRO A 120 4.83 0.76 -14.74
C PRO A 120 4.52 0.22 -13.34
N TYR A 121 4.49 1.10 -12.36
CA TYR A 121 4.12 0.79 -10.98
C TYR A 121 3.39 1.95 -10.31
N THR A 122 2.65 1.63 -9.25
CA THR A 122 2.04 2.60 -8.34
C THR A 122 2.57 2.35 -6.94
N LEU A 123 2.90 3.44 -6.23
CA LEU A 123 3.28 3.38 -4.83
C LEU A 123 2.08 3.76 -3.97
N ILE A 124 1.94 3.07 -2.85
CA ILE A 124 1.03 3.46 -1.78
C ILE A 124 1.90 4.13 -0.71
N PRO A 125 1.40 5.19 -0.06
CA PRO A 125 2.15 5.86 0.98
C PRO A 125 2.62 4.90 2.10
N PRO A 126 3.78 5.16 2.70
CA PRO A 126 4.38 4.27 3.69
C PRO A 126 3.53 4.11 4.93
N ARG A 127 3.55 2.90 5.49
CA ARG A 127 2.83 2.54 6.71
C ARG A 127 3.81 2.10 7.79
N TYR A 128 3.61 2.54 9.03
CA TYR A 128 4.38 2.04 10.17
C TYR A 128 3.69 0.82 10.78
N ASP A 129 4.43 -0.25 11.02
CA ASP A 129 3.91 -1.51 11.57
C ASP A 129 4.89 -2.10 12.60
N LEU A 130 4.45 -3.13 13.32
CA LEU A 130 5.27 -3.92 14.23
C LEU A 130 5.61 -5.27 13.60
N ASP A 131 6.87 -5.68 13.76
CA ASP A 131 7.28 -7.02 13.36
C ASP A 131 6.87 -8.10 14.38
N LYS A 132 7.19 -9.37 14.09
CA LYS A 132 6.86 -10.50 14.98
C LYS A 132 7.47 -10.40 16.38
N LYS A 133 8.51 -9.58 16.55
CA LYS A 133 9.19 -9.31 17.83
C LYS A 133 8.74 -7.97 18.44
N ASN A 134 7.64 -7.38 17.95
CA ASN A 134 7.16 -6.05 18.32
C ASN A 134 8.18 -4.92 18.08
N VAL A 135 9.07 -5.10 17.10
CA VAL A 135 10.01 -4.04 16.69
C VAL A 135 9.38 -3.22 15.58
N ARG A 136 9.47 -1.89 15.69
CA ARG A 136 8.95 -0.94 14.70
C ARG A 136 9.59 -1.19 13.32
N CYS A 137 8.76 -1.18 12.28
CA CYS A 137 9.18 -1.32 10.90
C CYS A 137 8.32 -0.45 9.98
N VAL A 138 8.84 -0.18 8.78
CA VAL A 138 8.12 0.56 7.73
C VAL A 138 7.70 -0.42 6.63
N VAL A 139 6.47 -0.28 6.16
CA VAL A 139 5.90 -1.08 5.08
C VAL A 139 5.62 -0.15 3.91
N TYR A 140 6.18 -0.48 2.75
CA TYR A 140 5.86 0.15 1.48
C TYR A 140 5.06 -0.85 0.65
N ASP A 141 4.05 -0.40 -0.07
CA ASP A 141 3.34 -1.25 -1.02
C ASP A 141 3.59 -0.73 -2.44
N VAL A 142 4.10 -1.64 -3.28
CA VAL A 142 4.40 -1.38 -4.70
C VAL A 142 3.48 -2.27 -5.51
N VAL A 143 2.63 -1.64 -6.32
CA VAL A 143 1.61 -2.32 -7.12
C VAL A 143 2.04 -2.31 -8.59
N PHE A 144 2.11 -3.50 -9.18
CA PHE A 144 2.40 -3.70 -10.60
C PHE A 144 1.18 -4.27 -11.34
N HIS A 145 1.24 -4.35 -12.66
CA HIS A 145 0.26 -5.14 -13.41
C HIS A 145 0.48 -6.65 -13.16
N PRO A 146 -0.58 -7.49 -13.14
CA PRO A 146 -0.47 -8.95 -13.00
C PRO A 146 0.55 -9.60 -13.94
N ASP A 147 0.62 -9.16 -15.21
CA ASP A 147 1.59 -9.64 -16.20
C ASP A 147 3.04 -9.44 -15.74
N THR A 148 3.37 -8.32 -15.09
CA THR A 148 4.70 -8.07 -14.54
C THR A 148 5.06 -9.13 -13.49
N ILE A 149 4.14 -9.40 -12.56
CA ILE A 149 4.34 -10.41 -11.52
C ILE A 149 4.43 -11.82 -12.12
N TYR A 150 3.62 -12.11 -13.14
CA TYR A 150 3.70 -13.36 -13.88
C TYR A 150 5.07 -13.55 -14.54
N LEU A 151 5.57 -12.55 -15.28
CA LEU A 151 6.89 -12.59 -15.91
C LEU A 151 8.02 -12.74 -14.88
N ALA A 152 7.93 -12.03 -13.75
CA ALA A 152 8.90 -12.15 -12.65
C ALA A 152 8.90 -13.54 -12.00
N SER A 153 7.76 -14.25 -12.00
CA SER A 153 7.70 -15.64 -11.52
C SER A 153 8.42 -16.64 -12.43
N LYS A 154 8.55 -16.31 -13.72
CA LYS A 154 9.12 -17.20 -14.75
C LYS A 154 10.58 -16.87 -15.11
N ASN A 155 10.99 -15.62 -14.95
CA ASN A 155 12.31 -15.14 -15.33
C ASN A 155 13.00 -14.45 -14.14
N ALA A 156 14.04 -15.08 -13.60
CA ALA A 156 14.78 -14.58 -12.44
C ALA A 156 15.45 -13.22 -12.70
N ARG A 157 16.02 -13.02 -13.90
CA ARG A 157 16.64 -11.74 -14.28
C ARG A 157 15.59 -10.63 -14.41
N PHE A 158 14.41 -10.95 -14.94
CA PHE A 158 13.31 -9.98 -14.98
C PHE A 158 12.81 -9.66 -13.57
N ARG A 159 12.77 -10.64 -12.66
CA ARG A 159 12.43 -10.41 -11.26
C ARG A 159 13.42 -9.48 -10.55
N GLU A 160 14.71 -9.58 -10.86
CA GLU A 160 15.72 -8.63 -10.37
C GLU A 160 15.39 -7.22 -10.85
N ILE A 161 15.13 -7.02 -12.15
CA ILE A 161 14.73 -5.72 -12.70
C ILE A 161 13.47 -5.17 -11.99
N VAL A 162 12.47 -6.02 -11.72
CA VAL A 162 11.25 -5.63 -10.99
C VAL A 162 11.57 -5.22 -9.55
N ASN A 163 12.45 -5.95 -8.87
CA ASN A 163 12.86 -5.63 -7.49
C ASN A 163 13.63 -4.31 -7.43
N ASP A 164 14.57 -4.10 -8.35
CA ASP A 164 15.36 -2.86 -8.45
C ASP A 164 14.43 -1.68 -8.74
N THR A 165 13.52 -1.84 -9.71
CA THR A 165 12.49 -0.81 -10.03
C THR A 165 11.64 -0.46 -8.79
N ALA A 166 11.24 -1.47 -8.01
CA ALA A 166 10.47 -1.25 -6.79
C ALA A 166 11.28 -0.50 -5.71
N MET A 167 12.54 -0.86 -5.52
CA MET A 167 13.42 -0.21 -4.55
C MET A 167 13.72 1.23 -4.96
N ASP A 168 14.15 1.45 -6.21
CA ASP A 168 14.43 2.77 -6.76
C ASP A 168 13.20 3.69 -6.70
N GLY A 169 12.01 3.12 -6.97
CA GLY A 169 10.75 3.84 -6.83
C GLY A 169 10.49 4.33 -5.41
N VAL A 170 10.68 3.47 -4.42
CA VAL A 170 10.52 3.81 -3.00
C VAL A 170 11.55 4.85 -2.55
N GLU A 171 12.83 4.65 -2.89
CA GLU A 171 13.91 5.60 -2.52
C GLU A 171 13.67 6.99 -3.12
N SER A 172 13.33 7.04 -4.41
CA SER A 172 13.17 8.31 -5.13
C SER A 172 11.93 9.09 -4.72
N ASN A 173 10.80 8.42 -4.45
CA ASN A 173 9.55 9.06 -4.04
C ASN A 173 9.54 9.46 -2.56
N PHE A 174 10.01 8.58 -1.67
CA PHE A 174 9.95 8.82 -0.22
C PHE A 174 11.24 9.38 0.38
N LYS A 175 12.27 9.62 -0.45
CA LYS A 175 13.57 10.19 -0.04
C LYS A 175 14.23 9.39 1.08
N VAL A 176 14.21 8.07 0.95
CA VAL A 176 14.81 7.10 1.88
C VAL A 176 15.93 6.32 1.20
N TYR A 177 16.81 5.70 1.99
CA TYR A 177 17.84 4.79 1.45
C TYR A 177 17.59 3.35 1.91
N LEU A 178 17.42 2.43 0.96
CA LEU A 178 17.19 1.01 1.18
C LEU A 178 18.49 0.23 0.99
N SER A 179 18.81 -0.64 1.96
CA SER A 179 20.05 -1.40 1.92
C SER A 179 19.94 -2.61 0.98
N VAL A 180 20.62 -2.55 -0.17
CA VAL A 180 20.71 -3.70 -1.08
C VAL A 180 21.34 -4.93 -0.40
N ARG A 181 22.28 -4.72 0.54
CA ARG A 181 23.03 -5.81 1.22
C ARG A 181 22.17 -6.67 2.15
N THR A 182 21.11 -6.12 2.72
CA THR A 182 20.24 -6.82 3.69
C THR A 182 18.98 -7.38 3.05
N THR A 183 18.87 -7.31 1.73
CA THR A 183 17.69 -7.69 0.96
C THR A 183 17.43 -9.19 1.03
N THR A 184 16.20 -9.57 1.37
CA THR A 184 15.74 -10.96 1.39
C THR A 184 14.34 -11.04 0.80
N LEU A 185 14.13 -11.95 -0.17
CA LEU A 185 12.80 -12.24 -0.71
C LEU A 185 12.06 -13.20 0.21
N LEU A 186 10.84 -12.84 0.58
CA LEU A 186 9.95 -13.63 1.42
C LEU A 186 8.69 -13.97 0.62
N PRO A 187 8.14 -15.19 0.78
CA PRO A 187 6.79 -15.46 0.28
C PRO A 187 5.81 -14.51 0.98
N PHE A 188 4.78 -14.11 0.25
CA PHE A 188 3.71 -13.35 0.89
C PHE A 188 3.11 -14.20 2.01
N ARG A 189 3.24 -13.71 3.24
CA ARG A 189 2.49 -14.24 4.38
C ARG A 189 1.61 -13.09 4.83
N PRO A 190 0.27 -13.25 4.85
CA PRO A 190 -0.60 -12.22 5.39
C PRO A 190 -0.15 -11.93 6.82
N ARG A 191 0.45 -10.76 7.03
CA ARG A 191 0.62 -10.21 8.38
C ARG A 191 -0.78 -9.88 8.89
N ARG A 192 -0.94 -9.83 10.21
CA ARG A 192 -2.24 -9.59 10.87
C ARG A 192 -3.02 -8.38 10.31
N VAL A 193 -2.32 -7.43 9.69
CA VAL A 193 -2.85 -6.18 9.09
C VAL A 193 -3.33 -6.33 7.62
N TRP A 194 -3.21 -7.50 6.99
CA TRP A 194 -3.91 -7.80 5.72
C TRP A 194 -5.26 -8.51 5.92
N LYS A 195 -5.74 -8.67 7.17
CA LYS A 195 -7.17 -8.96 7.39
C LYS A 195 -7.95 -7.76 6.87
N ARG A 196 -8.49 -7.90 5.66
CA ARG A 196 -9.56 -7.11 5.02
C ARG A 196 -10.04 -5.92 5.86
N GLU A 197 -9.26 -4.84 5.94
CA GLU A 197 -9.78 -3.61 6.55
C GLU A 197 -8.96 -2.40 6.09
N LYS A 198 -9.70 -1.43 5.53
CA LYS A 198 -9.32 -0.07 5.19
C LYS A 198 -8.19 0.15 4.17
N TYR A 199 -8.54 0.00 2.90
CA TYR A 199 -8.22 1.02 1.88
C TYR A 199 -9.41 1.99 1.81
N ARG A 200 -9.68 2.76 2.88
CA ARG A 200 -10.76 3.77 2.91
C ARG A 200 -10.24 5.20 2.98
N ASP A 201 -9.04 5.44 3.53
CA ASP A 201 -8.64 6.80 3.93
C ASP A 201 -7.22 7.22 3.42
N SER A 202 -6.76 6.78 2.24
CA SER A 202 -5.41 7.16 1.76
C SER A 202 -5.24 7.33 0.25
N LEU A 203 -6.33 7.43 -0.52
CA LEU A 203 -6.28 7.73 -1.96
C LEU A 203 -6.53 9.22 -2.28
N GLU A 204 -6.67 10.09 -1.27
CA GLU A 204 -6.93 11.53 -1.48
C GLU A 204 -5.70 12.35 -1.95
N LEU A 205 -4.49 11.79 -2.13
CA LEU A 205 -3.31 12.65 -2.35
C LEU A 205 -2.27 12.24 -3.40
N GLU A 206 -2.38 11.12 -4.13
CA GLU A 206 -1.30 10.72 -5.07
C GLU A 206 -1.71 10.36 -6.51
N VAL A 207 -2.92 10.71 -6.96
CA VAL A 207 -3.21 10.70 -8.42
C VAL A 207 -2.53 11.89 -9.13
N SER A 208 -2.15 12.94 -8.39
CA SER A 208 -1.51 14.14 -8.96
C SER A 208 -0.03 13.95 -9.36
N GLN A 209 0.68 12.92 -8.88
CA GLN A 209 2.10 12.74 -9.20
C GLN A 209 2.38 11.80 -10.39
N ALA A 210 1.38 11.03 -10.84
CA ALA A 210 1.55 10.11 -11.97
C ALA A 210 1.71 10.80 -13.34
N TRP A 211 1.43 12.11 -13.45
CA TRP A 211 1.45 12.85 -14.72
C TRP A 211 2.74 13.65 -15.00
N SER A 212 3.72 13.67 -14.09
CA SER A 212 4.92 14.52 -14.26
C SER A 212 6.13 13.84 -14.93
N LYS A 213 6.20 12.50 -14.98
CA LYS A 213 7.36 11.79 -15.56
C LYS A 213 7.20 11.33 -17.02
N SER A 214 6.20 11.82 -17.75
CA SER A 214 6.05 11.55 -19.19
C SER A 214 6.42 12.73 -20.11
N LEU A 215 7.02 13.80 -19.58
CA LEU A 215 7.56 14.90 -20.38
C LEU A 215 8.95 15.33 -19.86
N ARG A 216 9.97 14.53 -20.16
CA ARG A 216 11.27 14.98 -20.66
C ARG A 216 12.16 13.80 -21.05
#